data_AF-A0A1F4C9W2-F1
#
_entry.id   AF-A0A1F4C9W2-F1
#
_cell.length_a   1.000
_cell.length_b   1.000
_cell.length_c   1.000
_cell.angle_alpha   90.00
_cell.angle_beta   90.00
_cell.angle_gamma   90.00
#
_symmetry.space_group_name_H-M   'P 1'
#
loop_
_entity.id
_entity.type
_entity.pdbx_description
1 polymer ?
#
loop_
_entity_poly.entity_id
_entity_poly.type
_entity_poly.pdbx_seq_one_letter_code
_entity_poly.pdbx_strand_id
1 'polypeptide(L)'
;MHDGRAKLWLVWRALQLRRERGDLFLKGDYHPVAASGERSGHVVAYARRLGEAGIVVAAGRLFACMGLEQGALPVGAAAWGDTVLDLAFLPKGARLVNVLTGDPVETDASGRLPLSRAITHFPGALLAYGAPAGASASDPTGEMHGKTSS
;
A
#
# COMPACT_ATOMS: atom_id res chain seq x y z
N MET A 1 -21.74 18.71 -6.43
CA MET A 1 -21.89 17.67 -7.48
C MET A 1 -20.80 16.62 -7.22
N HIS A 2 -21.16 15.50 -6.61
CA HIS A 2 -20.18 14.46 -6.26
C HIS A 2 -19.94 13.59 -7.48
N ASP A 3 -18.80 13.78 -8.13
CA ASP A 3 -18.46 12.98 -9.28
C ASP A 3 -17.98 11.59 -8.84
N GLY A 4 -18.77 10.56 -9.16
CA GLY A 4 -18.53 9.16 -8.78
C GLY A 4 -17.21 8.56 -9.30
N ARG A 5 -16.44 9.33 -10.10
CA ARG A 5 -15.09 8.99 -10.58
C ARG A 5 -14.15 8.47 -9.49
N ALA A 6 -14.17 9.04 -8.29
CA ALA A 6 -13.31 8.57 -7.19
C ALA A 6 -13.59 7.10 -6.82
N LYS A 7 -14.86 6.70 -6.77
CA LYS A 7 -15.26 5.31 -6.51
C LYS A 7 -14.92 4.41 -7.70
N LEU A 8 -15.19 4.86 -8.92
CA LEU A 8 -14.86 4.10 -10.13
C LEU A 8 -13.35 3.85 -10.22
N TRP A 9 -12.53 4.85 -9.92
CA TRP A 9 -11.06 4.75 -9.88
C TRP A 9 -10.59 3.72 -8.87
N LEU A 10 -11.09 3.81 -7.63
CA LEU A 10 -10.76 2.86 -6.56
C LEU A 10 -11.11 1.42 -6.97
N VAL A 11 -12.34 1.21 -7.45
CA VAL A 11 -12.81 -0.11 -7.87
C VAL A 11 -11.97 -0.64 -9.04
N TRP A 12 -11.72 0.20 -10.04
CA TRP A 12 -10.90 -0.18 -11.19
C TRP A 12 -9.48 -0.59 -10.77
N ARG A 13 -8.77 0.26 -10.00
CA ARG A 13 -7.41 -0.03 -9.52
C ARG A 13 -7.35 -1.30 -8.67
N ALA A 14 -8.30 -1.49 -7.76
CA ALA A 14 -8.37 -2.70 -6.93
C ALA A 14 -8.62 -3.96 -7.75
N LEU A 15 -9.49 -3.90 -8.76
CA LEU A 15 -9.76 -5.03 -9.66
C LEU A 15 -8.56 -5.34 -10.56
N GLN A 16 -7.85 -4.33 -11.07
CA GLN A 16 -6.60 -4.55 -11.83
C GLN A 16 -5.56 -5.28 -10.96
N LEU A 17 -5.32 -4.79 -9.73
CA LEU A 17 -4.39 -5.42 -8.81
C LEU A 17 -4.80 -6.86 -8.49
N ARG A 18 -6.09 -7.12 -8.30
CA ARG A 18 -6.61 -8.47 -8.06
C ARG A 18 -6.40 -9.39 -9.24
N ARG A 19 -6.54 -8.90 -10.47
CA ARG A 19 -6.27 -9.67 -11.68
C ARG A 19 -4.78 -9.96 -11.83
N GLU A 20 -3.92 -8.97 -11.58
CA GLU A 20 -2.46 -9.09 -11.69
C GLU A 20 -1.85 -9.99 -10.61
N ARG A 21 -2.42 -9.97 -9.39
CA ARG A 21 -1.93 -10.74 -8.24
C ARG A 21 -2.94 -11.79 -7.78
N GLY A 22 -3.56 -12.52 -8.70
CA GLY A 22 -4.67 -13.45 -8.42
C GLY A 22 -4.41 -14.42 -7.26
N ASP A 23 -3.23 -15.04 -7.24
CA ASP A 23 -2.83 -15.98 -6.18
C ASP A 23 -2.76 -15.34 -4.79
N LEU A 24 -2.33 -14.08 -4.70
CA LEU A 24 -2.31 -13.34 -3.44
C LEU A 24 -3.73 -13.23 -2.86
N PHE A 25 -4.73 -12.91 -3.69
CA PHE A 25 -6.11 -12.76 -3.23
C PHE A 25 -6.83 -14.09 -2.97
N LEU A 26 -6.42 -15.16 -3.65
CA LEU A 26 -7.01 -16.48 -3.52
C LEU A 26 -6.42 -17.25 -2.32
N LYS A 27 -5.10 -17.21 -2.15
CA LYS A 27 -4.36 -18.05 -1.20
C LYS A 27 -3.70 -17.26 -0.07
N GLY A 28 -3.56 -15.95 -0.21
CA GLY A 28 -2.83 -15.14 0.76
C GLY A 28 -3.60 -14.95 2.06
N ASP A 29 -2.89 -15.03 3.17
CA ASP A 29 -3.41 -14.92 4.53
C ASP A 29 -3.85 -13.50 4.85
N TYR A 30 -4.88 -13.38 5.67
CA TYR A 30 -5.40 -12.10 6.16
C TYR A 30 -4.87 -11.80 7.56
N HIS A 31 -4.25 -10.63 7.74
CA HIS A 31 -3.71 -10.21 9.02
C HIS A 31 -4.22 -8.80 9.40
N PRO A 32 -4.76 -8.60 10.61
CA PRO A 32 -5.04 -7.25 11.09
C PRO A 32 -3.74 -6.46 11.22
N VAL A 33 -3.80 -5.15 10.93
CA VAL A 33 -2.68 -4.22 11.09
C VAL A 33 -3.06 -3.21 12.16
N ALA A 34 -2.27 -3.14 13.22
CA ALA A 34 -2.49 -2.19 14.31
C ALA A 34 -2.13 -0.77 13.88
N ALA A 35 -2.85 0.20 14.43
CA ALA A 35 -2.56 1.63 14.29
C ALA A 35 -2.30 2.24 15.67
N SER A 36 -1.41 3.23 15.73
CA SER A 36 -1.13 4.02 16.93
C SER A 36 -1.04 5.51 16.59
N GLY A 37 -1.10 6.37 17.60
CA GLY A 37 -1.18 7.83 17.44
C GLY A 37 -2.58 8.38 17.68
N GLU A 38 -2.71 9.71 17.59
CA GLU A 38 -3.90 10.47 18.00
C GLU A 38 -5.19 9.98 17.30
N ARG A 39 -5.10 9.60 16.01
CA ARG A 39 -6.27 9.21 15.19
C ARG A 39 -6.32 7.72 14.88
N SER A 40 -5.66 6.89 15.69
CA SER A 40 -5.67 5.42 15.55
C SER A 40 -7.07 4.80 15.57
N GLY A 41 -8.01 5.36 16.34
CA GLY A 41 -9.42 4.94 16.36
C GLY A 41 -10.21 5.23 15.07
N HIS A 42 -9.65 6.04 14.17
CA HIS A 42 -10.29 6.47 12.92
C HIS A 42 -9.76 5.72 11.69
N VAL A 43 -8.99 4.66 11.85
CA VAL A 43 -8.50 3.83 10.75
C VAL A 43 -8.83 2.36 10.98
N VAL A 44 -9.11 1.66 9.90
CA VAL A 44 -9.07 0.19 9.85
C VAL A 44 -8.01 -0.21 8.85
N ALA A 45 -7.11 -1.09 9.27
CA ALA A 45 -6.05 -1.58 8.41
C ALA A 45 -5.88 -3.08 8.50
N TYR A 46 -5.50 -3.69 7.39
CA TYR A 46 -5.14 -5.10 7.32
C TYR A 46 -4.12 -5.34 6.22
N ALA A 47 -3.40 -6.44 6.32
CA ALA A 47 -2.51 -6.95 5.30
C ALA A 47 -3.07 -8.25 4.70
N ARG A 48 -2.81 -8.45 3.41
CA ARG A 48 -2.94 -9.76 2.76
C ARG A 48 -1.57 -10.19 2.25
N ARG A 49 -1.12 -11.38 2.62
CA ARG A 49 0.28 -11.81 2.46
C ARG A 49 0.38 -13.19 1.80
N LEU A 50 1.31 -13.36 0.88
CA LEU A 50 1.65 -14.66 0.29
C LEU A 50 3.16 -14.68 -0.01
N GLY A 51 3.92 -15.41 0.82
CA GLY A 51 5.39 -15.35 0.80
C GLY A 51 5.91 -13.93 1.03
N GLU A 52 6.83 -13.49 0.19
CA GLU A 52 7.46 -12.16 0.24
C GLU A 52 6.62 -11.04 -0.41
N ALA A 53 5.45 -11.38 -0.96
CA ALA A 53 4.56 -10.43 -1.61
C ALA A 53 3.30 -10.18 -0.77
N GLY A 54 2.74 -9.00 -0.91
CA GLY A 54 1.48 -8.70 -0.25
C GLY A 54 0.93 -7.33 -0.55
N ILE A 55 -0.18 -7.04 0.12
CA ILE A 55 -0.80 -5.73 0.15
C ILE A 55 -1.10 -5.32 1.60
N VAL A 56 -1.10 -4.02 1.84
CA VAL A 56 -1.64 -3.39 3.04
C VAL A 56 -2.76 -2.46 2.62
N VAL A 57 -3.92 -2.61 3.23
CA VAL A 57 -5.08 -1.74 3.02
C VAL A 57 -5.29 -0.91 4.28
N ALA A 58 -5.49 0.39 4.11
CA ALA A 58 -5.88 1.29 5.19
C ALA A 58 -7.05 2.15 4.73
N ALA A 59 -8.14 2.17 5.50
CA ALA A 59 -9.32 2.97 5.21
C ALA A 59 -9.70 3.78 6.43
N GLY A 60 -9.96 5.08 6.23
CA GLY A 60 -10.46 5.93 7.30
C GLY A 60 -11.93 5.60 7.63
N ARG A 61 -12.29 5.79 8.89
CA ARG A 61 -13.65 5.61 9.42
C ARG A 61 -13.97 6.74 10.39
N LEU A 62 -15.27 6.96 10.61
CA LEU A 62 -15.75 7.96 11.58
C LEU A 62 -15.20 9.37 11.31
N PHE A 63 -15.13 9.79 10.04
CA PHE A 63 -14.56 11.09 9.65
C PHE A 63 -15.26 12.29 10.30
N ALA A 64 -16.57 12.20 10.55
CA ALA A 64 -17.33 13.24 11.22
C ALA A 64 -16.85 13.52 12.66
N CYS A 65 -16.21 12.53 13.31
CA CYS A 65 -15.69 12.65 14.67
C CYS A 65 -14.20 13.00 14.71
N MET A 66 -13.56 13.26 13.57
CA MET A 66 -12.12 13.57 13.47
C MET A 66 -11.79 15.05 13.73
N GLY A 67 -12.81 15.91 13.85
CA GLY A 67 -12.63 17.35 14.11
C GLY A 67 -12.00 18.11 12.95
N LEU A 68 -12.19 17.64 11.70
CA LEU A 68 -11.69 18.33 10.52
C LEU A 68 -12.52 19.58 10.22
N GLU A 69 -11.86 20.61 9.70
CA GLU A 69 -12.47 21.80 9.13
C GLU A 69 -13.57 21.43 8.11
N GLN A 70 -14.63 22.24 8.03
CA GLN A 70 -15.72 21.97 7.10
C GLN A 70 -15.23 22.01 5.65
N GLY A 71 -15.46 20.91 4.92
CA GLY A 71 -15.01 20.77 3.53
C GLY A 71 -13.57 20.28 3.38
N ALA A 72 -12.81 20.10 4.47
CA ALA A 72 -11.50 19.49 4.41
C ALA A 72 -11.59 17.99 4.09
N LEU A 73 -10.70 17.52 3.22
CA LEU A 73 -10.56 16.09 2.93
C LEU A 73 -9.74 15.41 4.04
N PRO A 74 -10.06 14.17 4.43
CA PRO A 74 -9.33 13.44 5.47
C PRO A 74 -8.04 12.81 4.90
N VAL A 75 -7.16 13.67 4.36
CA VAL A 75 -5.90 13.28 3.70
C VAL A 75 -4.72 14.11 4.23
N GLY A 76 -3.52 13.55 4.14
CA GLY A 76 -2.26 14.21 4.48
C GLY A 76 -2.05 14.44 5.98
N ALA A 77 -1.02 15.25 6.29
CA ALA A 77 -0.59 15.52 7.66
C ALA A 77 -1.66 16.20 8.52
N ALA A 78 -2.42 17.15 7.95
CA ALA A 78 -3.51 17.82 8.67
C ALA A 78 -4.61 16.85 9.14
N ALA A 79 -4.83 15.77 8.38
CA ALA A 79 -5.86 14.77 8.67
C ALA A 79 -5.37 13.57 9.50
N TRP A 80 -4.07 13.28 9.55
CA TRP A 80 -3.59 12.06 10.20
C TRP A 80 -2.53 12.29 11.28
N GLY A 81 -1.94 13.49 11.37
CA GLY A 81 -1.01 13.84 12.43
C GLY A 81 0.13 12.83 12.59
N ASP A 82 0.30 12.33 13.81
CA ASP A 82 1.28 11.32 14.21
C ASP A 82 0.79 9.86 14.04
N THR A 83 -0.37 9.66 13.39
CA THR A 83 -0.96 8.31 13.26
C THR A 83 -0.14 7.43 12.32
N VAL A 84 0.26 6.27 12.82
CA VAL A 84 1.10 5.31 12.10
C VAL A 84 0.47 3.91 12.10
N LEU A 85 0.75 3.14 11.05
CA LEU A 85 0.51 1.70 11.00
C LEU A 85 1.75 0.94 11.44
N ASP A 86 1.55 -0.13 12.21
CA ASP A 86 2.61 -1.07 12.56
C ASP A 86 2.76 -2.13 11.45
N LEU A 87 3.84 -2.01 10.68
CA LEU A 87 4.22 -2.94 9.62
C LEU A 87 5.53 -3.65 9.96
N ALA A 88 5.84 -3.89 11.24
CA ALA A 88 7.06 -4.55 11.68
C ALA A 88 7.24 -5.99 11.17
N PHE A 89 6.20 -6.58 10.56
CA PHE A 89 6.29 -7.85 9.83
C PHE A 89 7.02 -7.73 8.48
N LEU A 90 7.25 -6.50 7.99
CA LEU A 90 8.06 -6.21 6.81
C LEU A 90 9.51 -5.93 7.19
N PRO A 91 10.46 -6.09 6.25
CA PRO A 91 11.82 -5.59 6.44
C PRO A 91 11.83 -4.09 6.76
N LYS A 92 12.81 -3.66 7.57
CA LYS A 92 13.01 -2.24 7.86
C LYS A 92 13.28 -1.45 6.58
N GLY A 93 12.64 -0.30 6.43
CA GLY A 93 12.75 0.49 5.20
C GLY A 93 12.09 -0.18 3.99
N ALA A 94 11.15 -1.12 4.21
CA ALA A 94 10.38 -1.73 3.13
C ALA A 94 9.69 -0.63 2.31
N ARG A 95 9.89 -0.73 1.00
CA ARG A 95 9.22 0.08 -0.03
C ARG A 95 7.90 -0.58 -0.39
N LEU A 96 6.85 0.22 -0.35
CA LEU A 96 5.53 -0.14 -0.87
C LEU A 96 5.14 0.90 -1.92
N VAL A 97 4.23 0.53 -2.80
CA VAL A 97 3.65 1.46 -3.79
C VAL A 97 2.17 1.60 -3.50
N ASN A 98 1.70 2.84 -3.38
CA ASN A 98 0.26 3.09 -3.33
C ASN A 98 -0.35 2.87 -4.71
N VAL A 99 -1.09 1.80 -4.88
CA VAL A 99 -1.71 1.40 -6.16
C VAL A 99 -2.76 2.41 -6.63
N LEU A 100 -3.31 3.22 -5.73
CA LEU A 100 -4.31 4.24 -6.07
C LEU A 100 -3.68 5.47 -6.70
N THR A 101 -2.43 5.81 -6.36
CA THR A 101 -1.78 7.06 -6.79
C THR A 101 -0.52 6.82 -7.63
N GLY A 102 0.13 5.66 -7.47
CA GLY A 102 1.45 5.35 -8.02
C GLY A 102 2.61 5.76 -7.11
N ASP A 103 2.33 6.44 -6.00
CA ASP A 103 3.39 7.00 -5.15
C ASP A 103 4.12 5.92 -4.35
N PRO A 104 5.45 5.99 -4.25
CA PRO A 104 6.20 5.15 -3.33
C PRO A 104 5.99 5.62 -1.89
N VAL A 105 5.87 4.67 -0.96
CA VAL A 105 5.88 4.91 0.47
C VAL A 105 6.86 3.96 1.14
N GLU A 106 7.50 4.43 2.20
CA GLU A 106 8.52 3.67 2.92
C GLU A 106 8.16 3.62 4.41
N THR A 107 8.41 2.45 5.01
CA THR A 107 8.40 2.31 6.46
C THR A 107 9.62 3.00 7.07
N ASP A 108 9.47 3.50 8.29
CA ASP A 108 10.60 4.00 9.07
C ASP A 108 11.51 2.84 9.55
N ALA A 109 12.60 3.19 10.24
CA ALA A 109 13.55 2.22 10.77
C ALA A 109 12.96 1.25 11.82
N SER A 110 11.78 1.58 12.37
CA SER A 110 11.01 0.75 13.30
C SER A 110 9.93 -0.09 12.61
N GLY A 111 9.82 -0.05 11.28
CA GLY A 111 8.80 -0.78 10.53
C GLY A 111 7.42 -0.12 10.60
N ARG A 112 7.33 1.17 10.95
CA ARG A 112 6.05 1.89 11.03
C ARG A 112 5.84 2.76 9.79
N LEU A 113 4.59 2.89 9.36
CA LEU A 113 4.22 3.71 8.21
C LEU A 113 3.29 4.86 8.64
N PRO A 114 3.71 6.13 8.49
CA PRO A 114 2.84 7.27 8.73
C PRO A 114 1.65 7.31 7.77
N LEU A 115 0.43 7.34 8.32
CA LEU A 115 -0.79 7.48 7.50
C LEU A 115 -0.85 8.81 6.77
N SER A 116 -0.23 9.86 7.34
CA SER A 116 -0.07 11.15 6.67
C SER A 116 0.69 11.07 5.34
N ARG A 117 1.50 10.03 5.13
CA ARG A 117 2.20 9.75 3.85
C ARG A 117 1.47 8.76 2.96
N ALA A 118 0.75 7.80 3.55
CA ALA A 118 0.01 6.79 2.78
C ALA A 118 -1.32 7.32 2.23
N ILE A 119 -1.98 8.21 2.97
CA ILE A 119 -3.32 8.75 2.68
C ILE A 119 -3.18 10.22 2.26
N THR A 120 -2.35 10.50 1.25
CA THR A 120 -2.03 11.87 0.83
C THR A 120 -3.06 12.47 -0.15
N HIS A 121 -3.57 11.66 -1.07
CA HIS A 121 -4.44 12.13 -2.16
C HIS A 121 -5.82 11.46 -2.20
N PHE A 122 -6.00 10.39 -1.44
CA PHE A 122 -7.22 9.61 -1.40
C PHE A 122 -7.53 9.24 0.06
N PRO A 123 -8.80 9.20 0.51
CA PRO A 123 -9.19 8.91 1.90
C PRO A 123 -9.08 7.40 2.25
N GLY A 124 -8.00 6.78 1.78
CA GLY A 124 -7.60 5.40 2.00
C GLY A 124 -6.33 5.09 1.19
N ALA A 125 -5.69 3.98 1.50
CA ALA A 125 -4.48 3.50 0.84
C ALA A 125 -4.61 2.02 0.49
N LEU A 126 -4.14 1.67 -0.70
CA LEU A 126 -3.93 0.28 -1.14
C LEU A 126 -2.47 0.16 -1.52
N LEU A 127 -1.67 -0.38 -0.61
CA LEU A 127 -0.22 -0.43 -0.73
C LEU A 127 0.19 -1.83 -1.16
N ALA A 128 0.96 -1.95 -2.23
CA ALA A 128 1.51 -3.22 -2.69
C ALA A 128 3.01 -3.29 -2.43
N TYR A 129 3.50 -4.45 -2.03
CA TYR A 129 4.93 -4.74 -1.87
C TYR A 129 5.26 -6.13 -2.41
N GLY A 130 6.54 -6.37 -2.66
CA GLY A 130 7.03 -7.57 -3.33
C GLY A 130 6.61 -7.65 -4.80
N ALA A 131 7.40 -8.35 -5.60
CA ALA A 131 7.03 -8.70 -6.96
C ALA A 131 5.93 -9.79 -6.93
N PRO A 132 5.01 -9.84 -7.91
CA PRO A 132 4.10 -10.97 -8.04
C PRO A 132 4.92 -12.25 -8.20
N ALA A 133 4.59 -13.28 -7.41
CA ALA A 133 5.18 -14.61 -7.55
C ALA A 133 4.91 -15.10 -8.99
N GLY A 134 5.97 -15.22 -9.80
CA GLY A 134 5.89 -15.50 -11.23
C GLY A 134 6.64 -14.51 -12.13
N ALA A 135 6.97 -13.32 -11.63
CA ALA A 135 7.98 -12.46 -12.26
C ALA A 135 9.37 -12.92 -11.83
N SER A 136 9.78 -14.12 -12.28
CA SER A 136 11.21 -14.43 -12.29
C SER A 136 11.89 -13.36 -13.13
N ALA A 137 12.93 -12.75 -12.56
CA ALA A 137 13.84 -11.88 -13.28
C ALA A 137 14.23 -12.59 -14.58
N SER A 138 13.97 -11.95 -15.71
CA SER A 138 14.66 -12.27 -16.96
C SER A 138 16.14 -12.04 -16.70
N ASP A 139 16.88 -13.14 -16.64
CA ASP A 139 18.33 -13.22 -16.53
C ASP A 139 19.00 -12.40 -17.64
N PRO A 140 19.78 -11.34 -17.36
CA PRO A 140 20.61 -10.70 -18.36
C PRO A 140 21.98 -11.39 -18.37
N THR A 141 22.01 -12.68 -18.70
CA THR A 141 23.27 -13.39 -18.92
C THR A 141 23.23 -14.07 -20.28
N GLY A 142 23.18 -13.23 -21.33
CA GLY A 142 23.64 -13.62 -22.65
C GLY A 142 25.16 -13.68 -22.66
N GLU A 143 25.73 -14.78 -22.17
CA GLU A 143 27.10 -15.18 -22.50
C GLU A 143 27.17 -15.40 -24.03
N MET A 144 27.83 -14.51 -24.75
CA MET A 144 28.36 -14.81 -26.08
C MET A 144 29.83 -15.21 -25.94
N HIS A 145 30.04 -16.52 -25.93
CA HIS A 145 31.31 -17.18 -26.20
C HIS A 145 31.87 -16.73 -27.57
N GLY A 146 32.85 -15.85 -27.55
CA GLY A 146 33.76 -15.63 -28.68
C GLY A 146 34.95 -16.58 -28.56
N LYS A 147 34.85 -17.77 -29.17
CA LYS A 147 35.99 -18.67 -29.35
C LYS A 147 36.99 -18.06 -30.35
N THR A 148 38.26 -18.36 -30.07
CA THR A 148 39.49 -18.02 -30.80
C THR A 148 39.60 -18.61 -32.21
N SER A 149 40.45 -17.93 -33.00
CA SER A 149 41.26 -18.41 -34.14
C SER A 149 40.61 -18.48 -35.53
N SER A 150 41.07 -17.63 -36.45
CA SER A 150 42.16 -17.99 -37.37
C SER A 150 42.83 -16.76 -37.98
#